data_AF-A0A1X2IWN2-F1
#
_entry.id   AF-A0A1X2IWN2-F1
#
_cell.length_a   1.000
_cell.length_b   1.000
_cell.length_c   1.000
_cell.angle_alpha   90.00
_cell.angle_beta   90.00
_cell.angle_gamma   90.00
#
_symmetry.space_group_name_H-M   'P 1'
#
loop_
_entity.id
_entity.type
_entity.pdbx_description
1 polymer ?
#
loop_
_entity_poly.entity_id
_entity_poly.type
_entity_poly.pdbx_seq_one_letter_code
_entity_poly.pdbx_strand_id
1 'polypeptide(L)'
;MNLTAYSYWEIAFIYAFTVFFDRSDIASIYPIPFFTPKILEDALFTDTHDLLDQLMCSFLSNALNRKKLIESASSTRPLNDYLNAKLRSQDFDLGYNPLSLQEGFKGLTSDLKLKILHALVEWQLQDSSSIRTIVDTLYATTKKDEVNPLVPSPLGYDGQKRAYWQFGGNIAIYIYN
;
A
#
# COMPACT_ATOMS: atom_id res chain seq x y z
N MET A 1 -21.98 0.93 -5.60
CA MET A 1 -21.38 -0.30 -5.04
C MET A 1 -20.92 0.04 -3.64
N ASN A 2 -21.18 -0.81 -2.64
CA ASN A 2 -20.77 -0.54 -1.25
C ASN A 2 -19.47 -1.28 -0.97
N LEU A 3 -18.50 -0.62 -0.31
CA LEU A 3 -17.28 -1.29 0.16
C LEU A 3 -17.63 -2.34 1.23
N THR A 4 -16.83 -3.41 1.26
CA THR A 4 -16.94 -4.44 2.29
C THR A 4 -16.02 -4.12 3.47
N ALA A 5 -16.22 -4.78 4.61
CA ALA A 5 -15.29 -4.67 5.76
C ALA A 5 -13.84 -5.01 5.36
N TYR A 6 -13.66 -5.96 4.44
CA TYR A 6 -12.36 -6.34 3.90
C TYR A 6 -11.72 -5.19 3.11
N SER A 7 -12.50 -4.50 2.27
CA SER A 7 -12.03 -3.32 1.53
C SER A 7 -11.55 -2.21 2.45
N TYR A 8 -12.25 -1.96 3.57
CA TYR A 8 -11.81 -0.96 4.55
C TYR A 8 -10.48 -1.35 5.23
N TRP A 9 -10.27 -2.64 5.49
CA TRP A 9 -8.99 -3.13 6.01
C TRP A 9 -7.86 -2.94 4.99
N GLU A 10 -8.09 -3.21 3.70
CA GLU A 10 -7.07 -3.01 2.66
C GLU A 10 -6.69 -1.54 2.52
N ILE A 11 -7.67 -0.64 2.52
CA ILE A 11 -7.47 0.82 2.50
C ILE A 11 -6.65 1.27 3.73
N ALA A 12 -7.02 0.77 4.91
CA ALA A 12 -6.31 1.05 6.16
C ALA A 12 -4.85 0.59 6.11
N PHE A 13 -4.61 -0.62 5.62
CA PHE A 13 -3.28 -1.21 5.49
C PHE A 13 -2.40 -0.41 4.53
N ILE A 14 -2.94 -0.07 3.35
CA ILE A 14 -2.25 0.79 2.36
C ILE A 14 -1.89 2.12 3.01
N TYR A 15 -2.84 2.80 3.67
CA TYR A 15 -2.58 4.08 4.31
C TYR A 15 -1.50 3.98 5.41
N ALA A 16 -1.61 3.00 6.30
CA ALA A 16 -0.64 2.78 7.37
C ALA A 16 0.77 2.57 6.81
N PHE A 17 0.92 1.76 5.77
CA PHE A 17 2.20 1.59 5.08
C PHE A 17 2.78 2.93 4.62
N THR A 18 1.98 3.76 3.95
CA THR A 18 2.48 5.05 3.44
C THR A 18 2.95 5.99 4.55
N VAL A 19 2.30 5.96 5.71
CA VAL A 19 2.70 6.76 6.88
C VAL A 19 3.97 6.21 7.53
N PHE A 20 4.07 4.90 7.71
CA PHE A 20 5.22 4.28 8.39
C PHE A 20 6.50 4.37 7.57
N PHE A 21 6.39 4.27 6.25
CA PHE A 21 7.52 4.25 5.34
C PHE A 21 7.82 5.60 4.69
N ASP A 22 7.14 6.68 5.10
CA ASP A 22 7.56 8.05 4.79
C ASP A 22 8.83 8.40 5.60
N ARG A 23 9.97 7.87 5.15
CA ARG A 23 11.30 7.94 5.78
C ARG A 23 12.38 8.30 4.76
N SER A 24 12.17 9.42 4.08
CA SER A 24 13.10 9.95 3.09
C SER A 24 14.48 10.32 3.67
N ASP A 25 14.56 10.48 4.99
CA ASP A 25 15.79 10.64 5.77
C ASP A 25 16.63 9.35 5.84
N ILE A 26 16.02 8.18 5.65
CA ILE A 26 16.70 6.87 5.72
C ILE A 26 16.94 6.28 4.33
N ALA A 27 15.89 6.18 3.51
CA ALA A 27 16.00 5.65 2.16
C ALA A 27 15.01 6.33 1.22
N SER A 28 15.38 6.46 -0.05
CA SER A 28 14.49 7.02 -1.06
C SER A 28 13.48 5.98 -1.53
N ILE A 29 12.21 6.27 -1.33
CA ILE A 29 11.07 5.64 -2.01
C ILE A 29 10.47 6.63 -2.99
N TYR A 30 9.84 6.14 -4.05
CA TYR A 30 9.15 7.02 -4.99
C TYR A 30 8.03 7.79 -4.28
N PRO A 31 7.86 9.10 -4.59
CA PRO A 31 6.84 9.93 -3.94
C PRO A 31 5.46 9.30 -4.04
N ILE A 32 4.78 9.25 -2.91
CA ILE A 32 3.41 8.77 -2.81
C ILE A 32 2.52 10.01 -2.68
N PRO A 33 1.51 10.20 -3.55
CA PRO A 33 0.60 11.33 -3.42
C PRO A 33 -0.07 11.32 -2.06
N PHE A 34 -0.33 12.50 -1.50
CA PHE A 34 -1.07 12.59 -0.24
C PHE A 34 -2.49 12.06 -0.43
N PHE A 35 -2.93 11.18 0.47
CA PHE A 35 -4.32 10.77 0.58
C PHE A 35 -4.66 10.45 2.04
N THR A 36 -5.96 10.42 2.32
CA THR A 36 -6.52 9.75 3.50
C THR A 36 -7.31 8.52 3.02
N PRO A 37 -7.60 7.53 3.87
CA PRO A 37 -8.55 6.45 3.61
C PRO A 37 -9.85 6.93 3.01
N LYS A 38 -10.39 8.08 3.44
CA LYS A 38 -11.59 8.63 2.82
C LYS A 38 -11.34 9.08 1.38
N ILE A 39 -10.22 9.77 1.12
CA ILE A 39 -9.83 10.16 -0.24
C ILE A 39 -9.60 8.92 -1.13
N LEU A 40 -8.98 7.86 -0.59
CA LEU A 40 -8.77 6.61 -1.33
C LEU A 40 -10.09 5.87 -1.59
N GLU A 41 -10.97 5.79 -0.60
CA GLU A 41 -12.34 5.28 -0.75
C GLU A 41 -13.08 6.04 -1.87
N ASP A 42 -13.08 7.37 -1.83
CA ASP A 42 -13.77 8.19 -2.82
C ASP A 42 -13.17 8.00 -4.22
N ALA A 43 -11.83 7.94 -4.33
CA ALA A 43 -11.14 7.72 -5.59
C ALA A 43 -11.46 6.36 -6.23
N LEU A 44 -11.75 5.33 -5.45
CA LEU A 44 -12.20 4.02 -5.96
C LEU A 44 -13.56 4.13 -6.68
N PHE A 45 -14.40 5.11 -6.34
CA PHE A 45 -15.74 5.24 -6.92
C PHE A 45 -15.86 6.30 -8.01
N THR A 46 -15.13 7.39 -7.89
CA THR A 46 -15.36 8.55 -8.76
C THR A 46 -14.41 8.59 -9.96
N ASP A 47 -13.34 7.79 -9.98
CA ASP A 47 -12.27 7.80 -11.01
C ASP A 47 -11.73 9.24 -11.30
N THR A 48 -12.03 10.20 -10.43
CA THR A 48 -11.89 11.64 -10.71
C THR A 48 -10.52 12.19 -10.38
N HIS A 49 -9.63 11.40 -9.80
CA HIS A 49 -8.28 11.81 -9.46
C HIS A 49 -7.35 10.71 -9.95
N ASP A 50 -6.31 11.07 -10.71
CA ASP A 50 -5.22 10.15 -11.13
C ASP A 50 -4.48 9.54 -9.92
N LEU A 51 -4.98 9.72 -8.70
CA LEU A 51 -4.50 9.14 -7.44
C LEU A 51 -4.25 7.65 -7.56
N LEU A 52 -5.20 6.86 -8.08
CA LEU A 52 -5.02 5.40 -8.15
C LEU A 52 -3.87 5.01 -9.08
N ASP A 53 -3.73 5.69 -10.21
CA ASP A 53 -2.62 5.46 -11.14
C ASP A 53 -1.28 5.94 -10.57
N GLN A 54 -1.27 7.08 -9.90
CA GLN A 54 -0.07 7.60 -9.23
C GLN A 54 0.40 6.65 -8.12
N LEU A 55 -0.53 6.17 -7.28
CA LEU A 55 -0.26 5.15 -6.26
C LEU A 55 0.28 3.87 -6.91
N MET A 56 -0.41 3.36 -7.93
CA MET A 56 0.02 2.16 -8.65
C MET A 56 1.43 2.32 -9.23
N CYS A 57 1.71 3.45 -9.88
CA CYS A 57 3.02 3.74 -10.47
C CYS A 57 4.12 3.82 -9.42
N SER A 58 3.90 4.53 -8.31
CA SER A 58 4.88 4.64 -7.23
C SER A 58 5.13 3.30 -6.54
N PHE A 59 4.06 2.58 -6.17
CA PHE A 59 4.16 1.27 -5.53
C PHE A 59 4.84 0.23 -6.41
N LEU A 60 4.47 0.14 -7.69
CA LEU A 60 5.09 -0.77 -8.64
C LEU A 60 6.57 -0.43 -8.87
N SER A 61 6.90 0.85 -8.95
CA SER A 61 8.30 1.28 -9.13
C SER A 61 9.16 0.93 -7.92
N ASN A 62 8.62 1.07 -6.71
CA ASN A 62 9.28 0.67 -5.46
C ASN A 62 9.43 -0.86 -5.36
N ALA A 63 8.38 -1.63 -5.67
CA ALA A 63 8.39 -3.10 -5.63
C ALA A 63 9.41 -3.68 -6.62
N LEU A 64 9.51 -3.09 -7.80
CA LEU A 64 10.47 -3.49 -8.84
C LEU A 64 11.88 -2.92 -8.63
N ASN A 65 12.13 -2.14 -7.58
CA ASN A 65 13.40 -1.46 -7.32
C ASN A 65 13.90 -0.66 -8.56
N ARG A 66 12.98 0.03 -9.24
CA ARG A 66 13.29 0.75 -10.48
C ARG A 66 14.19 1.95 -10.19
N LYS A 67 15.07 2.28 -11.15
CA LYS A 67 15.89 3.51 -11.12
C LYS A 67 15.12 4.78 -11.50
N LYS A 68 13.99 4.64 -12.18
CA LYS A 68 13.10 5.75 -12.55
C LYS A 68 11.65 5.37 -12.24
N LEU A 69 10.86 6.37 -11.85
CA LEU A 69 9.42 6.25 -11.66
C LEU A 69 8.78 5.79 -12.97
N ILE A 70 7.88 4.82 -12.87
CA ILE A 70 7.02 4.39 -13.98
C ILE A 70 5.98 5.49 -14.20
N GLU A 71 5.80 5.90 -15.45
CA GLU A 71 4.76 6.86 -15.83
C GLU A 71 3.45 6.13 -16.14
N SER A 72 2.31 6.75 -15.83
CA SER A 72 0.97 6.15 -16.05
C SER A 72 0.80 5.62 -17.48
N ALA A 73 1.24 6.40 -18.49
CA ALA A 73 1.15 6.02 -19.91
C ALA A 73 1.97 4.78 -20.31
N SER A 74 2.96 4.38 -19.50
CA SER A 74 3.84 3.23 -19.78
C SER A 74 3.74 2.13 -18.71
N SER A 75 2.74 2.21 -17.83
CA SER A 75 2.58 1.34 -16.67
C SER A 75 2.02 -0.05 -16.98
N THR A 76 1.20 -0.18 -18.04
CA THR A 76 0.46 -1.41 -18.35
C THR A 76 1.35 -2.63 -18.50
N ARG A 77 2.45 -2.53 -19.28
CA ARG A 77 3.34 -3.67 -19.51
C ARG A 77 4.12 -4.08 -18.25
N PRO A 78 4.83 -3.18 -17.55
CA PRO A 78 5.47 -3.53 -16.27
C PRO A 78 4.51 -4.15 -15.25
N LEU A 79 3.30 -3.60 -15.13
CA LEU A 79 2.30 -4.14 -14.21
C LEU A 79 1.87 -5.54 -14.61
N ASN A 80 1.56 -5.76 -15.89
CA ASN A 80 1.18 -7.07 -16.42
C ASN A 80 2.28 -8.13 -16.21
N ASP A 81 3.53 -7.78 -16.50
CA ASP A 81 4.67 -8.67 -16.34
C ASP A 81 4.87 -9.05 -14.87
N TYR A 82 4.72 -8.09 -13.96
CA TYR A 82 4.87 -8.30 -12.51
C TYR A 82 3.71 -9.12 -11.92
N LEU A 83 2.46 -8.84 -12.30
CA LEU A 83 1.30 -9.63 -11.90
C LEU A 83 1.42 -11.08 -12.36
N ASN A 84 1.85 -11.31 -13.61
CA ASN A 84 2.11 -12.67 -14.10
C ASN A 84 3.22 -13.38 -13.32
N ALA A 85 4.27 -12.66 -12.91
CA ALA A 85 5.32 -13.23 -12.06
C ALA A 85 4.78 -13.64 -10.70
N LYS A 86 4.00 -12.79 -10.03
CA LYS A 86 3.41 -13.06 -8.72
C LYS A 86 2.31 -14.14 -8.75
N LEU A 87 1.56 -14.26 -9.85
CA LEU A 87 0.67 -15.39 -10.06
C LEU A 87 1.42 -16.72 -10.20
N ARG A 88 2.56 -16.72 -10.91
CA ARG A 88 3.40 -17.93 -11.04
C ARG A 88 4.04 -18.36 -9.73
N SER A 89 4.42 -17.42 -8.86
CA SER A 89 4.92 -17.72 -7.52
C SER A 89 3.82 -17.99 -6.50
N GLN A 90 2.55 -17.87 -6.89
CA GLN A 90 1.38 -18.00 -6.00
C GLN A 90 1.32 -16.93 -4.90
N ASP A 91 2.01 -15.81 -5.09
CA ASP A 91 1.98 -14.64 -4.19
C ASP A 91 0.83 -13.67 -4.51
N PHE A 92 -0.04 -14.01 -5.48
CA PHE A 92 -1.25 -13.25 -5.79
C PHE A 92 -2.48 -14.15 -5.83
N ASP A 93 -3.30 -14.08 -4.78
CA ASP A 93 -4.50 -14.90 -4.63
C ASP A 93 -5.70 -14.32 -5.41
N LEU A 94 -5.51 -14.15 -6.72
CA LEU A 94 -6.59 -13.88 -7.67
C LEU A 94 -6.81 -15.06 -8.64
N GLY A 95 -5.80 -15.91 -8.83
CA GLY A 95 -5.86 -17.07 -9.71
C GLY A 95 -5.78 -16.77 -11.21
N TYR A 96 -5.90 -15.50 -11.61
CA TYR A 96 -5.74 -15.04 -12.99
C TYR A 96 -5.13 -13.64 -13.05
N ASN A 97 -4.63 -13.24 -14.21
CA ASN A 97 -4.15 -11.88 -14.43
C ASN A 97 -5.32 -10.97 -14.84
N PRO A 98 -5.68 -9.96 -14.03
CA PRO A 98 -6.84 -9.11 -14.28
C PRO A 98 -6.65 -8.19 -15.50
N LEU A 99 -5.42 -7.96 -15.94
CA LEU A 99 -5.12 -7.16 -17.13
C LEU A 99 -5.26 -7.95 -18.44
N SER A 100 -5.44 -9.27 -18.39
CA SER A 100 -5.60 -10.09 -19.61
C SER A 100 -6.87 -9.75 -20.41
N LEU A 101 -7.86 -9.13 -19.75
CA LEU A 101 -9.16 -8.80 -20.33
C LEU A 101 -9.38 -7.29 -20.50
N GLN A 102 -8.41 -6.46 -20.16
CA GLN A 102 -8.58 -5.00 -20.04
C GLN A 102 -7.36 -4.25 -20.60
N GLU A 103 -7.55 -3.01 -21.04
CA GLU A 103 -6.47 -2.20 -21.66
C GLU A 103 -5.46 -1.62 -20.65
N GLY A 104 -5.61 -1.93 -19.36
CA GLY A 104 -4.71 -1.47 -18.31
C GLY A 104 -5.40 -1.30 -16.97
N PHE A 105 -4.66 -0.73 -16.02
CA PHE A 105 -5.13 -0.54 -14.64
C PHE A 105 -6.39 0.33 -14.55
N LYS A 106 -6.49 1.41 -15.34
CA LYS A 106 -7.67 2.30 -15.39
C LYS A 106 -8.97 1.57 -15.72
N GLY A 107 -8.92 0.57 -16.60
CA GLY A 107 -10.10 -0.21 -17.03
C GLY A 107 -10.58 -1.27 -16.03
N LEU A 108 -9.85 -1.49 -14.92
CA LEU A 108 -10.24 -2.45 -13.90
C LEU A 108 -11.39 -1.94 -13.02
N THR A 109 -12.15 -2.88 -12.45
CA THR A 109 -13.14 -2.55 -11.41
C THR A 109 -12.45 -2.03 -10.15
N SER A 110 -13.18 -1.25 -9.35
CA SER A 110 -12.70 -0.70 -8.08
C SER A 110 -12.12 -1.77 -7.16
N ASP A 111 -12.76 -2.94 -7.06
CA ASP A 111 -12.27 -4.05 -6.24
C ASP A 111 -10.91 -4.59 -6.73
N LEU A 112 -10.75 -4.74 -8.04
CA LEU A 112 -9.48 -5.20 -8.62
C LEU A 112 -8.38 -4.14 -8.49
N LYS A 113 -8.73 -2.85 -8.65
CA LYS A 113 -7.80 -1.74 -8.41
C LYS A 113 -7.29 -1.77 -6.97
N LEU A 114 -8.18 -1.88 -5.98
CA LEU A 114 -7.82 -1.95 -4.56
C LEU A 114 -6.97 -3.19 -4.24
N LYS A 115 -7.37 -4.36 -4.72
CA LYS A 115 -6.65 -5.62 -4.48
C LYS A 115 -5.23 -5.60 -5.06
N ILE A 116 -5.04 -4.98 -6.23
CA ILE A 116 -3.69 -4.78 -6.81
C ILE A 116 -2.88 -3.78 -5.98
N LEU A 117 -3.45 -2.64 -5.57
CA LEU A 117 -2.73 -1.66 -4.74
C LEU A 117 -2.29 -2.29 -3.41
N HIS A 118 -3.17 -3.07 -2.78
CA HIS A 118 -2.88 -3.82 -1.56
C HIS A 118 -1.71 -4.80 -1.78
N ALA A 119 -1.81 -5.64 -2.81
CA ALA A 119 -0.76 -6.62 -3.13
C ALA A 119 0.59 -5.95 -3.45
N LEU A 120 0.59 -4.80 -4.15
CA LEU A 120 1.81 -4.04 -4.40
C LEU A 120 2.44 -3.50 -3.11
N VAL A 121 1.66 -3.18 -2.08
CA VAL A 121 2.20 -2.83 -0.76
C VAL A 121 2.81 -4.05 -0.07
N GLU A 122 2.14 -5.20 -0.09
CA GLU A 122 2.70 -6.45 0.46
C GLU A 122 4.01 -6.83 -0.22
N TRP A 123 4.08 -6.72 -1.55
CA TRP A 123 5.30 -7.03 -2.28
C TRP A 123 6.40 -5.99 -2.08
N GLN A 124 6.07 -4.72 -1.81
CA GLN A 124 7.07 -3.75 -1.36
C GLN A 124 7.70 -4.17 -0.02
N LEU A 125 6.91 -4.67 0.93
CA LEU A 125 7.42 -5.18 2.22
C LEU A 125 8.34 -6.39 2.06
N GLN A 126 8.15 -7.19 0.99
CA GLN A 126 8.97 -8.37 0.70
C GLN A 126 10.23 -8.03 -0.12
N ASP A 127 10.04 -7.30 -1.22
CA ASP A 127 11.00 -7.22 -2.32
C ASP A 127 11.74 -5.87 -2.41
N SER A 128 11.21 -4.80 -1.80
CA SER A 128 11.80 -3.46 -1.97
C SER A 128 13.05 -3.26 -1.11
N SER A 129 14.17 -2.92 -1.75
CA SER A 129 15.45 -2.68 -1.08
C SER A 129 15.44 -1.41 -0.23
N SER A 130 14.73 -0.37 -0.67
CA SER A 130 14.55 0.86 0.13
C SER A 130 13.73 0.59 1.39
N ILE A 131 12.63 -0.15 1.27
CA ILE A 131 11.81 -0.56 2.42
C ILE A 131 12.62 -1.42 3.39
N ARG A 132 13.38 -2.39 2.88
CA ARG A 132 14.30 -3.20 3.69
C ARG A 132 15.32 -2.34 4.43
N THR A 133 15.94 -1.37 3.74
CA THR A 133 16.89 -0.43 4.36
C THR A 133 16.24 0.37 5.49
N ILE A 134 15.00 0.82 5.32
CA ILE A 134 14.24 1.53 6.37
C ILE A 134 14.01 0.61 7.57
N VAL A 135 13.54 -0.62 7.33
CA VAL A 135 13.33 -1.62 8.39
C VAL A 135 14.62 -1.87 9.16
N ASP A 136 15.68 -2.28 8.46
CA ASP A 136 16.96 -2.66 9.08
C ASP A 136 17.55 -1.50 9.88
N THR A 137 17.47 -0.27 9.35
CA THR A 137 17.96 0.92 10.03
C THR A 137 17.18 1.19 11.31
N LEU A 138 15.84 1.18 11.26
CA LEU A 138 15.01 1.48 12.43
C LEU A 138 15.14 0.41 13.51
N TYR A 139 15.27 -0.87 13.14
CA TYR A 139 15.53 -1.92 14.12
C TYR A 139 16.94 -1.86 14.72
N ALA A 140 17.94 -1.40 13.96
CA ALA A 140 19.31 -1.27 14.46
C ALA A 140 19.52 -0.03 15.35
N THR A 141 18.83 1.08 15.06
CA THR A 141 19.01 2.35 15.79
C THR A 141 18.08 2.53 16.99
N THR A 142 16.97 1.78 17.05
CA THR A 142 16.05 1.82 18.19
C THR A 142 16.77 1.33 19.44
N LYS A 143 16.97 2.22 20.42
CA LYS A 143 17.54 1.87 21.72
C LYS A 143 16.58 0.99 22.52
N LYS A 144 17.11 0.28 23.52
CA LYS A 144 16.37 -0.68 24.35
C LYS A 144 15.10 -0.12 25.01
N ASP A 145 15.06 1.20 25.27
CA ASP A 145 13.93 1.89 25.92
C ASP A 145 13.14 2.82 24.96
N GLU A 146 13.48 2.86 23.67
CA GLU A 146 12.78 3.63 22.65
C GLU A 146 11.82 2.71 21.87
N VAL A 147 10.65 3.22 21.47
CA VAL A 147 9.70 2.46 20.65
C VAL A 147 10.11 2.60 19.19
N ASN A 148 10.39 1.47 18.54
CA ASN A 148 10.66 1.46 17.10
C ASN A 148 9.41 2.01 16.39
N PRO A 149 9.51 3.05 15.55
CA PRO A 149 8.35 3.66 14.91
C PRO A 149 7.63 2.74 13.91
N LEU A 150 8.23 1.62 13.50
CA LEU A 150 7.57 0.56 12.73
C LEU A 150 6.79 -0.44 13.60
N VAL A 151 6.96 -0.40 14.93
CA VAL A 151 6.20 -1.20 15.87
C VAL A 151 4.97 -0.38 16.28
N PRO A 152 3.79 -0.64 15.70
CA PRO A 152 2.61 0.12 16.03
C PRO A 152 2.27 -0.09 17.51
N SER A 153 2.00 1.00 18.21
CA SER A 153 1.47 0.96 19.57
C SER A 153 0.04 1.52 19.57
N PRO A 154 -0.90 0.87 20.27
CA PRO A 154 -2.26 1.38 20.32
C PRO A 154 -2.27 2.72 21.07
N LEU A 155 -3.07 3.66 20.56
CA LEU A 155 -3.36 4.94 21.21
C LEU A 155 -4.00 4.73 22.59
N GLY A 156 -4.77 3.65 22.73
CA GLY A 156 -5.38 3.26 23.99
C GLY A 156 -6.27 2.04 23.83
N TYR A 157 -7.01 1.74 24.88
CA TYR A 157 -8.02 0.68 24.89
C TYR A 157 -9.34 1.21 25.41
N ASP A 158 -10.43 0.68 24.90
CA ASP A 158 -11.76 1.02 25.38
C ASP A 158 -12.19 0.20 26.61
N GLY A 159 -13.38 0.46 27.14
CA GLY A 159 -13.94 -0.29 28.27
C GLY A 159 -14.15 -1.79 27.99
N GLN A 160 -14.09 -2.21 26.73
CA GLN A 160 -14.18 -3.61 26.29
C GLN A 160 -12.80 -4.18 25.89
N LYS A 161 -11.70 -3.49 26.22
CA LYS A 161 -10.31 -3.87 25.87
C LYS A 161 -10.02 -3.92 24.37
N ARG A 162 -10.78 -3.21 23.55
CA ARG A 162 -10.51 -3.04 22.12
C ARG A 162 -9.44 -1.97 21.93
N ALA A 163 -8.45 -2.25 21.11
CA ALA A 163 -7.34 -1.33 20.86
C ALA A 163 -7.74 -0.26 19.84
N TYR A 164 -7.40 1.00 20.15
CA TYR A 164 -7.47 2.12 19.21
C TYR A 164 -6.11 2.30 18.55
N TRP A 165 -6.08 2.37 17.23
CA TRP A 165 -4.83 2.56 16.50
C TRP A 165 -4.86 3.90 15.80
N GLN A 166 -3.84 4.72 15.99
CA GLN A 166 -3.70 5.97 15.25
C GLN A 166 -2.62 5.82 14.19
N PHE A 167 -2.99 6.04 12.93
CA PHE A 167 -2.03 6.15 11.83
C PHE A 167 -2.11 7.58 11.28
N GLY A 168 -0.97 8.27 11.24
CA GLY A 168 -0.90 9.66 10.80
C GLY A 168 -1.71 10.62 11.67
N GLY A 169 -2.01 11.82 11.12
CA GLY A 169 -2.65 12.90 11.88
C GLY A 169 -4.17 12.76 12.11
N ASN A 170 -4.87 11.85 11.42
CA ASN A 170 -6.32 11.99 11.25
C ASN A 170 -7.16 10.72 11.46
N ILE A 171 -6.60 9.57 11.86
CA ILE A 171 -7.36 8.29 11.77
C ILE A 171 -7.15 7.42 12.98
N ALA A 172 -8.24 7.18 13.71
CA ALA A 172 -8.38 6.06 14.64
C ALA A 172 -8.99 4.86 13.90
N ILE A 173 -8.24 3.78 13.74
CA ILE A 173 -8.73 2.51 13.19
C ILE A 173 -9.16 1.60 14.34
N TYR A 174 -10.37 1.07 14.23
CA TYR A 174 -10.90 0.06 15.13
C TYR A 174 -10.53 -1.32 14.59
N ILE A 175 -9.65 -2.04 15.27
CA ILE A 175 -9.42 -3.45 14.97
C ILE A 175 -10.33 -4.24 15.91
N TYR A 176 -11.32 -4.91 15.33
CA TYR A 176 -12.14 -5.90 16.03
C TYR A 176 -11.30 -7.18 16.11
N ASN A 177 -10.99 -7.64 17.33
CA ASN A 177 -10.46 -8.99 17.57
C ASN A 177 -11.56 -10.04 17.46
#